data_AF-A0A527H5W0-F1
#
_entry.id   AF-A0A527H5W0-F1
#
_cell.length_a   1.000
_cell.length_b   1.000
_cell.length_c   1.000
_cell.angle_alpha   90.00
_cell.angle_beta   90.00
_cell.angle_gamma   90.00
#
_symmetry.space_group_name_H-M   'P 1'
#
loop_
_entity.id
_entity.type
_entity.pdbx_description
1 polymer ?
#
loop_
_entity_poly.entity_id
_entity_poly.type
_entity_poly.pdbx_seq_one_letter_code
_entity_poly.pdbx_strand_id
1 'polypeptide(L)'
;TAAHCLYSHEDKDWLSDYLFVPGLNGSTADDAPFGAFAFESAYVLQGFIDNYQGYYGSVLLWDLGVVTLKQDVGTNLGWLGYANYEDLGDFTANLVGYPGDKPMGTMWKANCEVHAENIAPEYFQYDCDTFPGSSGSSVYAYDNKAKQRIVTGVNVAESSDANTAVRLNAANVQWINSLYK
;
A
#
# COMPACT_ATOMS: atom_id res chain seq x y z
N THR A 1 -2.63 2.90 -0.41
CA THR A 1 -1.31 3.40 -0.83
C THR A 1 -0.52 3.81 0.40
N ALA A 2 0.75 4.17 0.27
CA ALA A 2 1.54 4.75 1.35
C ALA A 2 1.19 6.24 1.50
N ALA A 3 1.25 6.79 2.71
CA ALA A 3 0.97 8.20 2.96
C ALA A 3 2.05 9.11 2.35
N HIS A 4 3.31 8.67 2.32
CA HIS A 4 4.41 9.42 1.70
C HIS A 4 4.28 9.52 0.16
N CYS A 5 3.43 8.71 -0.46
CA CYS A 5 3.04 8.89 -1.86
C CYS A 5 2.00 9.99 -2.06
N LEU A 6 1.48 10.58 -0.97
CA LEU A 6 0.41 11.58 -0.96
C LEU A 6 0.83 12.88 -0.28
N TYR A 7 1.65 12.82 0.75
CA TYR A 7 2.05 13.98 1.54
C TYR A 7 3.57 14.07 1.67
N SER A 8 4.12 15.26 1.41
CA SER A 8 5.54 15.57 1.53
C SER A 8 5.81 16.29 2.85
N HIS A 9 6.59 15.68 3.74
CA HIS A 9 7.05 16.36 4.96
C HIS A 9 8.07 17.46 4.70
N GLU A 10 8.80 17.37 3.58
CA GLU A 10 9.76 18.39 3.15
C GLU A 10 9.03 19.68 2.76
N ASP A 11 8.01 19.55 1.91
CA ASP A 11 7.19 20.67 1.43
C ASP A 11 6.11 21.07 2.44
N LYS A 12 5.83 20.20 3.42
CA LYS A 12 4.72 20.28 4.37
C LYS A 12 3.37 20.41 3.69
N ASP A 13 3.23 19.78 2.52
CA ASP A 13 2.06 19.88 1.68
C ASP A 13 1.70 18.55 1.02
N TRP A 14 0.46 18.45 0.57
CA TRP A 14 -0.01 17.35 -0.26
C TRP A 14 0.61 17.46 -1.65
N LEU A 15 0.90 16.32 -2.27
CA LEU A 15 1.24 16.30 -3.68
C LEU A 15 0.01 16.73 -4.50
N SER A 16 0.24 17.47 -5.59
CA SER A 16 -0.82 18.21 -6.29
C SER A 16 -1.70 17.33 -7.17
N ASP A 17 -1.16 16.25 -7.73
CA ASP A 17 -1.87 15.39 -8.68
C ASP A 17 -1.60 13.91 -8.44
N TYR A 18 -2.67 13.11 -8.33
CA TYR A 18 -2.62 11.65 -8.31
C TYR A 18 -3.31 11.07 -9.54
N LEU A 19 -2.68 10.08 -10.16
CA LEU A 19 -3.26 9.32 -11.25
C LEU A 19 -3.23 7.84 -10.89
N PHE A 20 -4.40 7.20 -10.87
CA PHE A 20 -4.51 5.76 -10.69
C PHE A 20 -4.64 5.09 -12.06
N VAL A 21 -3.66 4.26 -12.42
CA VAL A 21 -3.61 3.56 -13.71
C VAL A 21 -3.63 2.05 -13.45
N PRO A 22 -4.82 1.44 -13.29
CA PRO A 22 -4.91 0.02 -12.99
C PRO A 22 -4.32 -0.80 -14.14
N GLY A 23 -3.47 -1.77 -13.80
CA GLY A 23 -2.92 -2.72 -14.76
C GLY A 23 -1.98 -2.10 -15.81
N LEU A 24 -1.39 -0.92 -15.53
CA LEU A 24 -0.35 -0.34 -16.38
C LEU A 24 0.73 -1.39 -16.71
N ASN A 25 1.13 -1.44 -17.97
CA ASN A 25 2.12 -2.41 -18.47
C ASN A 25 3.10 -1.78 -19.46
N GLY A 26 3.59 -0.58 -19.14
CA GLY A 26 4.50 0.19 -19.97
C GLY A 26 4.42 1.69 -19.66
N SER A 27 5.07 2.50 -20.49
CA SER A 27 5.29 3.93 -20.24
C SER A 27 4.39 4.85 -21.06
N THR A 28 3.49 4.30 -21.88
CA THR A 28 2.62 5.09 -22.78
C THR A 28 1.15 4.93 -22.43
N ALA A 29 0.30 5.81 -22.98
CA ALA A 29 -1.15 5.72 -22.79
C ALA A 29 -1.74 4.41 -23.38
N ASP A 30 -1.12 3.84 -24.42
CA ASP A 30 -1.54 2.57 -25.01
C ASP A 30 -1.24 1.38 -24.09
N ASP A 31 -0.33 1.56 -23.12
CA ASP A 31 0.04 0.56 -22.12
C ASP A 31 -0.84 0.63 -20.85
N ALA A 32 -1.90 1.46 -20.86
CA ALA A 32 -2.89 1.59 -19.79
C ALA A 32 -4.19 0.86 -20.16
N PRO A 33 -4.26 -0.49 -20.06
CA PRO A 33 -5.34 -1.30 -20.64
C PRO A 33 -6.72 -1.00 -20.03
N PHE A 34 -6.74 -0.44 -18.83
CA PHE A 34 -7.97 -0.10 -18.12
C PHE A 34 -8.17 1.42 -17.98
N GLY A 35 -7.36 2.22 -18.69
CA GLY A 35 -7.40 3.68 -18.63
C GLY A 35 -6.66 4.24 -17.41
N ALA A 36 -6.81 5.55 -17.22
CA ALA A 36 -6.19 6.33 -16.15
C ALA A 36 -7.22 7.22 -15.47
N PHE A 37 -7.21 7.23 -14.14
CA PHE A 37 -8.28 7.80 -13.34
C PHE A 37 -7.75 8.86 -12.37
N ALA A 38 -8.35 10.05 -12.43
CA ALA A 38 -8.06 11.12 -11.51
C ALA A 38 -8.68 10.85 -10.14
N PHE A 39 -7.97 11.31 -9.10
CA PHE A 39 -8.49 11.32 -7.73
C PHE A 39 -9.50 12.44 -7.50
N GLU A 40 -10.35 12.25 -6.50
CA GLU A 40 -11.25 13.26 -5.93
C GLU A 40 -10.73 13.78 -4.58
N SER A 41 -10.29 12.86 -3.71
CA SER A 41 -9.75 13.19 -2.39
C SER A 41 -8.66 12.20 -1.98
N ALA A 42 -7.77 12.65 -1.11
CA ALA A 42 -6.71 11.86 -0.52
C ALA A 42 -6.73 12.02 1.00
N TYR A 43 -6.46 10.93 1.70
CA TYR A 43 -6.45 10.86 3.16
C TYR A 43 -5.21 10.13 3.61
N VAL A 44 -4.61 10.60 4.69
CA VAL A 44 -3.53 9.91 5.41
C VAL A 44 -3.91 9.81 6.87
N LEU A 45 -3.34 8.86 7.61
CA LEU A 45 -3.46 8.86 9.06
C LEU A 45 -2.88 10.17 9.60
N GLN A 46 -3.62 10.91 10.43
CA GLN A 46 -3.20 12.23 10.91
C GLN A 46 -1.84 12.19 11.64
N GLY A 47 -1.55 11.10 12.35
CA GLY A 47 -0.25 10.89 13.00
C GLY A 47 0.94 10.87 12.03
N PHE A 48 0.72 10.61 10.74
CA PHE A 48 1.76 10.73 9.71
C PHE A 48 2.27 12.17 9.63
N ILE A 49 1.38 13.16 9.74
CA ILE A 49 1.73 14.58 9.67
C ILE A 49 2.19 15.06 11.05
N ASP A 50 1.37 14.82 12.08
CA ASP A 50 1.52 15.46 13.39
C ASP A 50 2.73 14.94 14.19
N ASN A 51 3.10 13.67 14.00
CA ASN A 51 4.18 13.05 14.76
C ASN A 51 5.55 13.13 14.07
N TYR A 52 5.67 13.87 12.96
CA TYR A 52 6.93 13.98 12.24
C TYR A 52 8.00 14.72 13.05
N GLN A 53 9.07 14.01 13.39
CA GLN A 53 10.18 14.53 14.20
C GLN A 53 11.39 14.98 13.36
N GLY A 54 11.19 15.19 12.04
CA GLY A 54 12.27 15.60 11.13
C GLY A 54 12.97 14.43 10.42
N TYR A 55 12.50 13.19 10.59
CA TYR A 55 12.98 12.02 9.84
C TYR A 55 11.85 11.01 9.61
N TYR A 56 11.85 10.35 8.45
CA TYR A 56 10.75 9.48 8.01
C TYR A 56 10.42 8.33 8.98
N GLY A 57 11.45 7.72 9.58
CA GLY A 57 11.26 6.64 10.57
C GLY A 57 10.41 7.03 11.78
N SER A 58 10.27 8.32 12.10
CA SER A 58 9.41 8.78 13.20
C SER A 58 7.91 8.60 12.94
N VAL A 59 7.52 8.45 11.67
CA VAL A 59 6.12 8.40 11.23
C VAL A 59 5.76 7.16 10.43
N LEU A 60 6.71 6.21 10.30
CA LEU A 60 6.56 5.00 9.49
C LEU A 60 5.30 4.20 9.86
N LEU A 61 4.95 4.13 11.15
CA LEU A 61 3.76 3.41 11.64
C LEU A 61 2.42 4.02 11.20
N TRP A 62 2.45 5.27 10.74
CA TRP A 62 1.28 6.00 10.22
C TRP A 62 1.31 6.13 8.70
N ASP A 63 2.24 5.48 7.99
CA ASP A 63 2.42 5.62 6.55
C ASP A 63 1.35 4.87 5.74
N LEU A 64 0.08 5.21 5.97
CA LEU A 64 -1.08 4.63 5.31
C LEU A 64 -1.94 5.73 4.69
N GLY A 65 -2.20 5.59 3.41
CA GLY A 65 -2.98 6.52 2.62
C GLY A 65 -4.14 5.86 1.86
N VAL A 66 -5.25 6.59 1.76
CA VAL A 66 -6.43 6.25 0.95
C VAL A 66 -6.65 7.35 -0.08
N VAL A 67 -6.90 6.95 -1.31
CA VAL A 67 -7.27 7.84 -2.40
C VAL A 67 -8.65 7.45 -2.90
N THR A 68 -9.58 8.39 -2.90
CA THR A 68 -10.90 8.23 -3.52
C THR A 68 -10.81 8.72 -4.96
N LEU A 69 -11.29 7.92 -5.91
CA LEU A 69 -11.29 8.24 -7.34
C LEU A 69 -12.56 9.00 -7.71
N LYS A 70 -12.50 9.87 -8.74
CA LYS A 70 -13.69 10.58 -9.26
C LYS A 70 -14.74 9.67 -9.91
N GLN A 71 -14.43 8.39 -10.06
CA GLN A 71 -15.23 7.41 -10.80
C GLN A 71 -15.23 6.08 -10.04
N ASP A 72 -16.36 5.36 -10.08
CA ASP A 72 -16.53 4.04 -9.45
C ASP A 72 -15.87 2.91 -10.27
N VAL A 73 -14.56 3.03 -10.51
CA VAL A 73 -13.76 2.12 -11.36
C VAL A 73 -13.87 0.66 -10.90
N GLY A 74 -13.94 0.45 -9.58
CA GLY A 74 -14.04 -0.86 -8.97
C GLY A 74 -15.27 -1.66 -9.40
N THR A 75 -16.38 -1.02 -9.78
CA THR A 75 -17.61 -1.71 -10.23
C THR A 75 -17.34 -2.59 -11.45
N ASN A 76 -16.41 -2.18 -12.32
CA ASN A 76 -16.05 -2.91 -13.54
C ASN A 76 -14.78 -3.76 -13.38
N LEU A 77 -13.76 -3.25 -12.67
CA LEU A 77 -12.46 -3.92 -12.54
C LEU A 77 -12.38 -4.88 -11.34
N GLY A 78 -13.32 -4.78 -10.40
CA GLY A 78 -13.25 -5.44 -9.10
C GLY A 78 -12.24 -4.80 -8.16
N TRP A 79 -12.12 -5.39 -6.97
CA TRP A 79 -11.17 -4.97 -5.93
C TRP A 79 -10.73 -6.18 -5.11
N LEU A 80 -9.58 -6.06 -4.45
CA LEU A 80 -9.18 -7.01 -3.42
C LEU A 80 -9.91 -6.69 -2.12
N GLY A 81 -10.28 -7.74 -1.39
CA GLY A 81 -10.71 -7.59 0.00
C GLY A 81 -9.52 -7.22 0.89
N TYR A 82 -9.80 -6.58 2.01
CA TYR A 82 -8.84 -6.34 3.08
C TYR A 82 -9.48 -6.68 4.41
N ALA A 83 -8.68 -7.13 5.36
CA ALA A 83 -9.18 -7.50 6.69
C ALA A 83 -8.12 -7.32 7.75
N ASN A 84 -8.59 -7.10 8.97
CA ASN A 84 -7.78 -7.28 10.16
C ASN A 84 -7.83 -8.76 10.57
N TYR A 85 -6.66 -9.39 10.62
CA TYR A 85 -6.47 -10.66 11.30
C TYR A 85 -5.80 -10.36 12.63
N GLU A 86 -6.48 -10.63 13.76
CA GLU A 86 -5.92 -10.40 15.10
C GLU A 86 -4.63 -11.20 15.30
N ASP A 87 -4.70 -12.48 14.96
CA ASP A 87 -3.56 -13.37 14.86
C ASP A 87 -3.32 -13.68 13.38
N LEU A 88 -2.44 -12.90 12.75
CA LEU A 88 -2.07 -13.10 11.35
C LEU A 88 -1.20 -14.36 11.17
N GLY A 89 -0.47 -14.76 12.21
CA GLY A 89 0.44 -15.90 12.21
C GLY A 89 1.52 -15.84 11.12
N ASP A 90 2.21 -16.96 10.92
CA ASP A 90 3.09 -17.13 9.75
C ASP A 90 2.25 -17.10 8.48
N PHE A 91 2.71 -16.36 7.46
CA PHE A 91 2.06 -16.36 6.15
C PHE A 91 3.02 -16.05 5.01
N THR A 92 2.74 -16.60 3.83
CA THR A 92 3.40 -16.18 2.60
C THR A 92 2.83 -14.84 2.14
N ALA A 93 3.61 -13.76 2.31
CA ALA A 93 3.30 -12.46 1.75
C ALA A 93 3.40 -12.50 0.22
N ASN A 94 2.42 -11.87 -0.44
CA ASN A 94 2.44 -11.62 -1.86
C ASN A 94 2.38 -10.11 -2.08
N LEU A 95 3.43 -9.55 -2.66
CA LEU A 95 3.54 -8.13 -2.97
C LEU A 95 3.40 -7.94 -4.47
N VAL A 96 2.52 -7.02 -4.88
CA VAL A 96 2.31 -6.65 -6.29
C VAL A 96 2.39 -5.14 -6.43
N GLY A 97 3.29 -4.66 -7.28
CA GLY A 97 3.63 -3.25 -7.37
C GLY A 97 4.37 -2.86 -8.65
N TYR A 98 4.87 -1.63 -8.65
CA TYR A 98 5.57 -0.99 -9.78
C TYR A 98 6.98 -0.52 -9.38
N PRO A 99 7.91 -1.45 -9.09
CA PRO A 99 9.27 -1.11 -8.65
C PRO A 99 10.05 -0.34 -9.74
N GLY A 100 10.82 0.66 -9.33
CA GLY A 100 11.55 1.56 -10.24
C GLY A 100 12.83 0.98 -10.85
N ASP A 101 13.30 -0.18 -10.40
CA ASP A 101 14.45 -0.90 -10.99
C ASP A 101 14.05 -1.78 -12.20
N LYS A 102 12.76 -1.84 -12.54
CA LYS A 102 12.21 -2.57 -13.67
C LYS A 102 11.81 -1.62 -14.81
N PRO A 103 11.49 -2.13 -16.02
CA PRO A 103 10.98 -1.28 -17.09
C PRO A 103 9.81 -0.41 -16.61
N MET A 104 9.87 0.88 -16.94
CA MET A 104 8.90 1.87 -16.45
C MET A 104 7.45 1.43 -16.69
N GLY A 105 6.63 1.54 -15.64
CA GLY A 105 5.20 1.24 -15.69
C GLY A 105 4.86 -0.25 -15.87
N THR A 106 5.79 -1.17 -15.61
CA THR A 106 5.50 -2.61 -15.62
C THR A 106 5.19 -3.12 -14.22
N MET A 107 4.20 -4.00 -14.10
CA MET A 107 3.78 -4.61 -12.84
C MET A 107 4.65 -5.83 -12.52
N TRP A 108 5.12 -5.91 -11.28
CA TRP A 108 5.92 -7.03 -10.79
C TRP A 108 5.34 -7.62 -9.52
N LYS A 109 5.61 -8.91 -9.31
CA LYS A 109 5.21 -9.65 -8.12
C LYS A 109 6.44 -10.21 -7.42
N ALA A 110 6.49 -10.03 -6.11
CA ALA A 110 7.38 -10.74 -5.21
C ALA A 110 6.56 -11.57 -4.19
N ASN A 111 7.19 -12.61 -3.64
CA ASN A 111 6.63 -13.35 -2.52
C ASN A 111 7.75 -13.81 -1.58
N CYS A 112 7.43 -13.88 -0.30
CA CYS A 112 8.34 -14.23 0.77
C CYS A 112 7.53 -14.74 1.96
N GLU A 113 8.18 -15.44 2.89
CA GLU A 113 7.56 -15.79 4.16
C GLU A 113 7.62 -14.61 5.13
N VAL A 114 6.55 -14.42 5.88
CA VAL A 114 6.50 -13.53 7.03
C VAL A 114 6.31 -14.40 8.25
N HIS A 115 7.32 -14.40 9.12
CA HIS A 115 7.27 -15.12 10.38
C HIS A 115 6.51 -14.31 11.43
N ALA A 116 5.74 -14.99 12.28
CA ALA A 116 4.92 -14.37 13.32
C ALA A 116 5.74 -13.51 14.29
N GLU A 117 7.01 -13.87 14.53
CA GLU A 117 7.97 -13.07 15.31
C GLU A 117 8.30 -11.70 14.71
N ASN A 118 8.10 -11.52 13.40
CA ASN A 118 8.30 -10.26 12.67
C ASN A 118 7.00 -9.45 12.51
N ILE A 119 5.91 -9.86 13.19
CA ILE A 119 4.61 -9.19 13.12
C ILE A 119 4.36 -8.43 14.43
N ALA A 120 4.32 -7.11 14.31
CA ALA A 120 3.93 -6.19 15.39
C ALA A 120 2.45 -5.78 15.25
N PRO A 121 1.87 -5.05 16.23
CA PRO A 121 0.49 -4.57 16.12
C PRO A 121 0.27 -3.58 14.97
N GLU A 122 1.23 -2.71 14.69
CA GLU A 122 1.11 -1.62 13.69
C GLU A 122 1.76 -1.96 12.34
N TYR A 123 2.72 -2.88 12.32
CA TYR A 123 3.51 -3.20 11.13
C TYR A 123 3.92 -4.67 11.12
N PHE A 124 4.44 -5.13 10.00
CA PHE A 124 5.21 -6.38 9.94
C PHE A 124 6.37 -6.23 8.96
N GLN A 125 7.40 -7.05 9.16
CA GLN A 125 8.63 -7.01 8.39
C GLN A 125 8.85 -8.30 7.60
N TYR A 126 9.49 -8.18 6.45
CA TYR A 126 9.72 -9.28 5.52
C TYR A 126 10.87 -9.02 4.55
N ASP A 127 11.29 -10.08 3.86
CA ASP A 127 12.41 -10.05 2.89
C ASP A 127 11.94 -10.16 1.43
N CYS A 128 10.67 -9.88 1.14
CA CYS A 128 10.17 -9.79 -0.23
C CYS A 128 10.95 -8.73 -1.00
N ASP A 129 11.41 -9.05 -2.21
CA ASP A 129 12.08 -8.08 -3.09
C ASP A 129 11.19 -6.86 -3.36
N THR A 130 11.68 -5.68 -3.01
CA THR A 130 11.06 -4.38 -3.29
C THR A 130 12.13 -3.37 -3.71
N PHE A 131 11.70 -2.26 -4.30
CA PHE A 131 12.58 -1.17 -4.70
C PHE A 131 11.79 0.15 -4.66
N PRO A 132 12.41 1.32 -4.50
CA PRO A 132 11.74 2.60 -4.70
C PRO A 132 10.79 2.60 -5.90
N GLY A 133 9.52 2.94 -5.66
CA GLY A 133 8.39 2.73 -6.59
C GLY A 133 7.43 1.61 -6.16
N SER A 134 7.87 0.67 -5.31
CA SER A 134 7.02 -0.31 -4.65
C SER A 134 6.24 0.27 -3.46
N SER A 135 6.50 1.50 -3.05
CA SER A 135 5.72 2.19 -2.02
C SER A 135 4.22 2.18 -2.34
N GLY A 136 3.41 1.83 -1.35
CA GLY A 136 1.96 1.72 -1.50
C GLY A 136 1.47 0.42 -2.13
N SER A 137 2.37 -0.49 -2.52
CA SER A 137 2.00 -1.83 -3.02
C SER A 137 1.24 -2.61 -1.96
N SER A 138 0.20 -3.33 -2.38
CA SER A 138 -0.54 -4.21 -1.48
C SER A 138 0.32 -5.42 -1.09
N VAL A 139 0.34 -5.75 0.20
CA VAL A 139 0.81 -7.04 0.70
C VAL A 139 -0.41 -7.86 1.08
N TYR A 140 -0.64 -8.96 0.38
CA TYR A 140 -1.79 -9.82 0.64
C TYR A 140 -1.38 -11.23 1.05
N ALA A 141 -2.21 -11.81 1.92
CA ALA A 141 -2.23 -13.24 2.20
C ALA A 141 -3.28 -13.92 1.31
N TYR A 142 -3.05 -15.20 1.00
CA TYR A 142 -4.05 -16.02 0.32
C TYR A 142 -4.82 -16.87 1.35
N ASP A 143 -6.09 -16.56 1.55
CA ASP A 143 -6.97 -17.39 2.37
C ASP A 143 -7.35 -18.65 1.59
N ASN A 144 -6.73 -19.76 1.95
CA ASN A 144 -6.96 -21.05 1.32
C ASN A 144 -8.37 -21.61 1.52
N LYS A 145 -9.08 -21.23 2.58
CA LYS A 145 -10.46 -21.68 2.88
C LYS A 145 -11.46 -20.89 2.06
N ALA A 146 -11.34 -19.55 2.09
CA ALA A 146 -12.23 -18.66 1.34
C ALA A 146 -11.87 -18.58 -0.17
N LYS A 147 -10.68 -19.05 -0.55
CA LYS A 147 -10.10 -18.90 -1.91
C LYS A 147 -9.97 -17.41 -2.31
N GLN A 148 -9.64 -16.57 -1.34
CA GLN A 148 -9.58 -15.12 -1.51
C GLN A 148 -8.17 -14.58 -1.29
N ARG A 149 -7.84 -13.48 -1.98
CA ARG A 149 -6.65 -12.67 -1.71
C ARG A 149 -7.09 -11.54 -0.80
N ILE A 150 -6.51 -11.48 0.39
CA ILE A 150 -6.88 -10.50 1.41
C ILE A 150 -5.65 -9.65 1.71
N VAL A 151 -5.76 -8.35 1.46
CA VAL A 151 -4.71 -7.38 1.79
C VAL A 151 -4.62 -7.32 3.31
N THR A 152 -3.40 -7.50 3.83
CA THR A 152 -3.08 -7.50 5.26
C THR A 152 -2.13 -6.37 5.64
N GLY A 153 -1.46 -5.77 4.65
CA GLY A 153 -0.63 -4.58 4.84
C GLY A 153 -0.33 -3.85 3.53
N VAL A 154 0.35 -2.72 3.67
CA VAL A 154 0.80 -1.85 2.57
C VAL A 154 2.30 -1.67 2.71
N ASN A 155 3.07 -1.92 1.65
CA ASN A 155 4.53 -1.73 1.64
C ASN A 155 4.88 -0.24 1.75
N VAL A 156 5.71 0.13 2.71
CA VAL A 156 6.00 1.54 3.05
C VAL A 156 7.47 1.90 3.11
N ALA A 157 8.34 0.91 3.35
CA ALA A 157 9.76 1.20 3.54
C ALA A 157 10.62 -0.01 3.22
N GLU A 158 11.81 0.30 2.71
CA GLU A 158 12.90 -0.63 2.47
C GLU A 158 14.10 -0.30 3.37
N SER A 159 14.83 -1.32 3.80
CA SER A 159 16.11 -1.17 4.51
C SER A 159 17.09 -2.28 4.12
N SER A 160 18.33 -2.21 4.60
CA SER A 160 19.30 -3.30 4.41
C SER A 160 18.92 -4.59 5.13
N ASP A 161 18.08 -4.49 6.16
CA ASP A 161 17.83 -5.57 7.10
C ASP A 161 16.49 -6.24 6.84
N ALA A 162 15.45 -5.46 6.52
CA ALA A 162 14.13 -5.94 6.15
C ALA A 162 13.30 -4.84 5.45
N ASN A 163 12.30 -5.26 4.70
CA ASN A 163 11.24 -4.38 4.19
C ASN A 163 10.07 -4.35 5.16
N THR A 164 9.33 -3.24 5.19
CA THR A 164 8.27 -3.00 6.17
C THR A 164 6.96 -2.66 5.49
N ALA A 165 5.88 -3.28 5.98
CA ALA A 165 4.52 -2.88 5.67
C ALA A 165 3.79 -2.35 6.90
N VAL A 166 3.02 -1.27 6.72
CA VAL A 166 1.99 -0.89 7.70
C VAL A 166 0.89 -1.94 7.66
N ARG A 167 0.57 -2.50 8.84
CA ARG A 167 -0.41 -3.57 9.00
C ARG A 167 -1.83 -3.00 8.96
N LEU A 168 -2.74 -3.70 8.30
CA LEU A 168 -4.18 -3.44 8.39
C LEU A 168 -4.74 -4.04 9.69
N ASN A 169 -4.33 -3.46 10.82
CA ASN A 169 -4.87 -3.81 12.13
C ASN A 169 -6.30 -3.28 12.32
N ALA A 170 -6.92 -3.60 13.47
CA ALA A 170 -8.29 -3.20 13.77
C ALA A 170 -8.53 -1.67 13.64
N ALA A 171 -7.61 -0.85 14.15
CA ALA A 171 -7.72 0.60 14.11
C ALA A 171 -7.60 1.15 12.68
N ASN A 172 -6.64 0.64 11.90
CA ASN A 172 -6.44 1.03 10.51
C ASN A 172 -7.62 0.63 9.63
N VAL A 173 -8.17 -0.58 9.82
CA VAL A 173 -9.38 -1.03 9.11
C VAL A 173 -10.60 -0.18 9.49
N GLN A 174 -10.76 0.15 10.78
CA GLN A 174 -11.83 1.05 11.22
C GLN A 174 -11.68 2.44 10.61
N TRP A 175 -10.47 2.98 10.56
CA TRP A 175 -10.18 4.26 9.93
C TRP A 175 -10.54 4.24 8.44
N ILE A 176 -10.10 3.24 7.67
CA ILE A 176 -10.45 3.10 6.23
C ILE A 176 -11.97 3.08 6.06
N ASN A 177 -12.67 2.25 6.83
CA ASN A 177 -14.13 2.13 6.75
C ASN A 177 -14.87 3.43 7.10
N SER A 178 -14.29 4.28 7.96
CA SER A 178 -14.90 5.56 8.33
C SER A 178 -14.87 6.62 7.22
N LEU A 179 -14.02 6.42 6.19
CA LEU A 179 -13.89 7.34 5.05
C LEU A 179 -14.98 7.13 4.01
N TYR A 180 -15.62 5.95 3.99
CA TYR A 180 -16.72 5.64 3.09
C TYR A 180 -18.04 6.10 3.72
N LYS A 181 -18.74 7.04 3.08
CA LYS A 181 -20.01 7.61 3.54
C LYS A 181 -21.12 7.36 2.52
#